data_AF-A0A935V2I1-F1
#
_entry.id   AF-A0A935V2I1-F1
#
_cell.length_a   1.000
_cell.length_b   1.000
_cell.length_c   1.000
_cell.angle_alpha   90.00
_cell.angle_beta   90.00
_cell.angle_gamma   90.00
#
_symmetry.space_group_name_H-M   'P 1'
#
loop_
_entity.id
_entity.type
_entity.pdbx_description
1 polymer ?
#
loop_
_entity_poly.entity_id
_entity_poly.type
_entity_poly.pdbx_seq_one_letter_code
_entity_poly.pdbx_strand_id
1 'polypeptide(L)'
;MTRDGGGWTKVESALYPYWFSASSYTQVGSASDDNYTQLTDLDDFARAGVWTFRFEVGNSGTWTTGAASRAHYTVWSQQHNPFTDSTNGSDYTLIDGEESTTCNGFNGLHDSYYLKHGVYAMSSDVDVDEGANCWWMQVVPLVQYGSSSQYPGYLEGYSGPNVHVWQSLWVY
;
A
#
# COMPACT_ATOMS: atom_id res chain seq x y z
N MET A 1 2.33 5.37 20.28
CA MET A 1 2.72 4.25 19.39
C MET A 1 2.58 2.92 20.13
N THR A 2 1.35 2.41 20.27
CA THR A 2 1.03 1.16 21.01
C THR A 2 0.03 0.26 20.25
N ARG A 3 -0.32 0.63 19.02
CA ARG A 3 -1.33 -0.08 18.21
C ARG A 3 -0.78 -1.42 17.74
N ASP A 4 -1.53 -2.49 17.97
CA ASP A 4 -1.24 -3.86 17.56
C ASP A 4 0.21 -4.29 17.91
N GLY A 5 0.59 -4.11 19.17
CA GLY A 5 1.93 -4.46 19.70
C GLY A 5 3.00 -3.37 19.57
N GLY A 6 2.78 -2.32 18.78
CA GLY A 6 3.75 -1.24 18.57
C GLY A 6 4.97 -1.66 17.72
N GLY A 7 5.98 -0.78 17.63
CA GLY A 7 7.21 -1.03 16.86
C GLY A 7 7.14 -0.69 15.36
N TRP A 8 5.98 -0.27 14.86
CA TRP A 8 5.77 0.08 13.45
C TRP A 8 6.27 1.49 13.12
N THR A 9 6.95 1.60 11.99
CA THR A 9 7.30 2.87 11.35
C THR A 9 6.38 3.10 10.17
N LYS A 10 5.68 4.24 10.14
CA LYS A 10 4.91 4.64 8.96
C LYS A 10 5.88 5.00 7.84
N VAL A 11 5.64 4.51 6.63
CA VAL A 11 6.46 4.83 5.45
C VAL A 11 5.63 5.47 4.35
N GLU A 12 4.31 5.31 4.37
CA GLU A 12 3.37 6.05 3.53
C GLU A 12 2.04 6.31 4.26
N SER A 13 1.40 7.43 3.94
CA SER A 13 -0.03 7.62 4.09
C SER A 13 -0.58 8.60 3.07
N ALA A 14 -1.85 8.44 2.73
CA ALA A 14 -2.56 9.35 1.85
C ALA A 14 -4.00 9.56 2.34
N LEU A 15 -4.50 10.79 2.17
CA LEU A 15 -5.90 11.16 2.38
C LEU A 15 -6.47 11.72 1.07
N TYR A 16 -7.53 11.08 0.58
CA TYR A 16 -8.19 11.44 -0.67
C TYR A 16 -8.72 12.89 -0.59
N PRO A 17 -8.53 13.72 -1.64
CA PRO A 17 -8.05 13.40 -2.99
C PRO A 17 -6.57 13.76 -3.25
N TYR A 18 -5.65 13.42 -2.35
CA TYR A 18 -4.22 13.60 -2.59
C TYR A 18 -3.65 12.49 -3.50
N TRP A 19 -2.74 12.87 -4.41
CA TRP A 19 -2.01 11.95 -5.27
C TRP A 19 -0.54 12.33 -5.31
N PHE A 20 0.34 11.35 -5.20
CA PHE A 20 1.79 11.54 -5.33
C PHE A 20 2.17 11.74 -6.79
N SER A 21 3.38 12.26 -7.03
CA SER A 21 3.95 12.30 -8.38
C SER A 21 5.17 11.39 -8.48
N ALA A 22 5.54 11.01 -9.71
CA ALA A 22 6.78 10.29 -9.98
C ALA A 22 8.03 11.02 -9.47
N SER A 23 7.97 12.32 -9.21
CA SER A 23 9.10 13.12 -8.71
C SER A 23 9.12 13.25 -7.18
N SER A 24 8.07 12.84 -6.47
CA SER A 24 7.94 13.03 -5.02
C SER A 24 7.52 11.77 -4.28
N TYR A 25 7.16 10.68 -4.96
CA TYR A 25 6.62 9.49 -4.31
C TYR A 25 7.54 8.90 -3.24
N THR A 26 8.85 9.07 -3.36
CA THR A 26 9.83 8.57 -2.38
C THR A 26 9.90 9.41 -1.11
N GLN A 27 9.54 10.69 -1.17
CA GLN A 27 9.62 11.59 -0.02
C GLN A 27 8.65 12.78 -0.12
N VAL A 28 7.67 12.84 0.79
CA VAL A 28 6.71 13.95 0.94
C VAL A 28 6.35 14.12 2.41
N GLY A 29 6.20 15.38 2.85
CA GLY A 29 5.56 15.71 4.12
C GLY A 29 6.36 15.25 5.35
N SER A 30 5.66 15.10 6.47
CA SER A 30 6.17 14.63 7.74
C SER A 30 5.35 13.45 8.26
N ALA A 31 5.92 12.63 9.15
CA ALA A 31 5.26 11.43 9.64
C ALA A 31 3.92 11.71 10.37
N SER A 32 3.67 12.95 10.82
CA SER A 32 2.41 13.39 11.41
C SER A 32 1.36 13.84 10.40
N ASP A 33 1.71 14.03 9.14
CA ASP A 33 0.79 14.51 8.11
C ASP A 33 -0.09 13.39 7.58
N ASP A 34 -1.28 13.77 7.08
CA ASP A 34 -2.18 12.85 6.38
C ASP A 34 -1.55 12.31 5.09
N ASN A 35 -0.80 13.15 4.38
CA ASN A 35 -0.09 12.80 3.16
C ASN A 35 1.41 12.78 3.43
N TYR A 36 2.01 11.60 3.36
CA TYR A 36 3.38 11.38 3.76
C TYR A 36 3.97 10.20 2.99
N THR A 37 5.23 10.31 2.57
CA THR A 37 6.05 9.18 2.14
C THR A 37 7.48 9.34 2.62
N GLN A 38 8.13 8.23 2.98
CA GLN A 38 9.56 8.14 3.26
C GLN A 38 10.05 6.74 2.84
N LEU A 39 10.12 6.53 1.53
CA LEU A 39 10.53 5.26 0.93
C LEU A 39 12.03 5.21 0.65
N THR A 40 12.73 6.35 0.69
CA THR A 40 14.19 6.41 0.49
C THR A 40 14.97 5.56 1.48
N ASP A 41 14.39 5.33 2.66
CA ASP A 41 15.03 4.62 3.77
C ASP A 41 14.38 3.24 3.98
N LEU A 42 13.54 2.77 3.04
CA LEU A 42 12.79 1.53 3.22
C LEU A 42 13.71 0.32 3.38
N ASP A 43 14.85 0.31 2.68
CA ASP A 43 15.83 -0.78 2.76
C ASP A 43 16.44 -0.94 4.16
N ASP A 44 16.49 0.12 4.97
CA ASP A 44 17.02 0.08 6.34
C ASP A 44 16.11 -0.70 7.30
N PHE A 45 14.85 -0.94 6.91
CA PHE A 45 13.89 -1.73 7.69
C PHE A 45 13.95 -3.23 7.40
N ALA A 46 14.70 -3.66 6.38
CA ALA A 46 14.82 -5.08 6.08
C ALA A 46 15.61 -5.82 7.16
N ARG A 47 15.07 -6.93 7.68
CA ARG A 47 15.76 -7.81 8.62
C ARG A 47 16.15 -9.10 7.92
N ALA A 48 17.44 -9.29 7.70
CA ALA A 48 17.95 -10.40 6.90
C ALA A 48 17.30 -10.48 5.50
N GLY A 49 17.03 -9.32 4.88
CA GLY A 49 16.38 -9.20 3.57
C GLY A 49 14.86 -9.39 3.59
N VAL A 50 14.24 -9.41 4.77
CA VAL A 50 12.78 -9.54 4.91
C VAL A 50 12.19 -8.24 5.44
N TRP A 51 11.16 -7.73 4.77
CA TRP A 51 10.33 -6.64 5.27
C TRP A 51 9.05 -7.22 5.85
N THR A 52 8.64 -6.67 7.00
CA THR A 52 7.31 -6.92 7.55
C THR A 52 6.47 -5.68 7.34
N PHE A 53 5.47 -5.76 6.48
CA PHE A 53 4.59 -4.65 6.15
C PHE A 53 3.26 -4.75 6.86
N ARG A 54 2.66 -3.57 7.08
CA ARG A 54 1.24 -3.44 7.42
C ARG A 54 0.63 -2.40 6.53
N PHE A 55 -0.44 -2.78 5.84
CA PHE A 55 -1.26 -1.85 5.07
C PHE A 55 -2.61 -1.69 5.76
N GLU A 56 -3.06 -0.45 5.90
CA GLU A 56 -4.34 -0.11 6.51
C GLU A 56 -5.10 0.85 5.63
N VAL A 57 -6.42 0.69 5.60
CA VAL A 57 -7.33 1.57 4.86
C VAL A 57 -8.55 1.94 5.70
N GLY A 58 -9.22 3.04 5.37
CA GLY A 58 -10.46 3.42 6.05
C GLY A 58 -11.41 4.29 5.25
N ASN A 59 -12.69 4.19 5.62
CA ASN A 59 -13.82 4.79 4.91
C ASN A 59 -14.18 6.21 5.39
N SER A 60 -13.56 6.68 6.48
CA SER A 60 -13.81 8.01 7.06
C SER A 60 -12.62 8.47 7.90
N GLY A 61 -12.57 9.75 8.27
CA GLY A 61 -11.50 10.28 9.10
C GLY A 61 -10.14 10.22 8.41
N THR A 62 -9.07 10.01 9.18
CA THR A 62 -7.71 9.85 8.66
C THR A 62 -6.96 8.72 9.37
N TRP A 63 -5.73 8.43 8.94
CA TRP A 63 -4.88 7.43 9.62
C TRP A 63 -4.58 7.83 11.07
N THR A 64 -4.55 9.13 11.40
CA THR A 64 -4.27 9.62 12.77
C THR A 64 -5.40 9.33 13.74
N THR A 65 -6.65 9.23 13.26
CA THR A 65 -7.80 8.85 14.08
C THR A 65 -7.87 7.33 14.35
N GLY A 66 -6.98 6.56 13.72
CA GLY A 66 -6.11 5.56 14.38
C GLY A 66 -6.69 4.22 14.85
N ALA A 67 -8.00 4.00 14.83
CA ALA A 67 -8.62 2.66 14.98
C ALA A 67 -10.11 2.74 14.71
N ALA A 68 -10.75 3.83 15.16
CA ALA A 68 -12.18 4.08 14.97
C ALA A 68 -12.56 4.26 13.49
N SER A 69 -11.59 4.65 12.65
CA SER A 69 -11.76 4.87 11.22
C SER A 69 -11.25 3.74 10.33
N ARG A 70 -10.50 2.75 10.87
CA ARG A 70 -9.91 1.66 10.07
C ARG A 70 -11.01 0.72 9.59
N ALA A 71 -11.09 0.51 8.29
CA ALA A 71 -11.97 -0.46 7.67
C ALA A 71 -11.30 -1.85 7.63
N HIS A 72 -10.06 -1.90 7.15
CA HIS A 72 -9.32 -3.15 6.95
C HIS A 72 -7.82 -2.98 7.21
N TYR A 73 -7.14 -4.11 7.45
CA TYR A 73 -5.68 -4.19 7.44
C TYR A 73 -5.17 -5.58 7.08
N THR A 74 -3.98 -5.62 6.48
CA THR A 74 -3.17 -6.84 6.30
C THR A 74 -1.80 -6.59 6.91
N VAL A 75 -1.27 -7.60 7.59
CA VAL A 75 0.14 -7.69 7.97
C VAL A 75 0.76 -8.88 7.27
N TRP A 76 1.87 -8.67 6.57
CA TRP A 76 2.58 -9.72 5.86
C TRP A 76 4.08 -9.49 5.87
N SER A 77 4.84 -10.50 5.50
CA SER A 77 6.25 -10.36 5.14
C SER A 77 6.51 -10.67 3.67
N GLN A 78 7.53 -10.02 3.10
CA GLN A 78 8.10 -10.34 1.79
C GLN A 78 9.61 -10.10 1.79
N GLN A 79 10.33 -10.69 0.84
CA GLN A 79 11.80 -10.68 0.73
C GLN A 79 12.32 -9.77 -0.40
N HIS A 80 11.53 -8.79 -0.80
CA HIS A 80 11.90 -7.79 -1.79
C HIS A 80 11.29 -6.42 -1.46
N ASN A 81 11.92 -5.36 -1.98
CA ASN A 81 11.40 -4.00 -1.87
C ASN A 81 10.32 -3.76 -2.95
N PRO A 82 9.06 -3.54 -2.58
CA PRO A 82 7.94 -3.48 -3.52
C PRO A 82 7.90 -2.22 -4.40
N PHE A 83 8.83 -1.28 -4.20
CA PHE A 83 8.93 -0.02 -4.96
C PHE A 83 10.13 0.03 -5.91
N THR A 84 10.97 -1.01 -5.90
CA THR A 84 12.13 -1.12 -6.78
C THR A 84 12.26 -2.49 -7.43
N ASP A 85 11.61 -3.50 -6.86
CA ASP A 85 11.67 -4.89 -7.30
C ASP A 85 10.27 -5.45 -7.57
N SER A 86 10.23 -6.53 -8.35
CA SER A 86 9.04 -7.33 -8.58
C SER A 86 9.40 -8.79 -8.55
N THR A 87 8.54 -9.60 -7.95
CA THR A 87 8.69 -11.06 -7.89
C THR A 87 7.42 -11.72 -8.40
N ASN A 88 7.27 -13.02 -8.18
CA ASN A 88 6.02 -13.76 -8.39
C ASN A 88 5.25 -13.99 -7.07
N GLY A 89 5.60 -13.24 -6.02
CA GLY A 89 4.99 -13.33 -4.69
C GLY A 89 5.28 -14.64 -3.93
N SER A 90 6.22 -15.47 -4.39
CA SER A 90 6.58 -16.72 -3.70
C SER A 90 7.25 -16.51 -2.33
N ASP A 91 7.68 -15.29 -2.04
CA ASP A 91 8.31 -14.86 -0.79
C ASP A 91 7.32 -14.23 0.20
N TYR A 92 6.05 -14.13 -0.18
CA TYR A 92 4.97 -13.64 0.65
C TYR A 92 4.64 -14.59 1.80
N THR A 93 4.32 -14.03 2.96
CA THR A 93 3.71 -14.78 4.07
C THR A 93 2.75 -13.88 4.82
N LEU A 94 1.46 -14.28 4.90
CA LEU A 94 0.49 -13.63 5.77
C LEU A 94 0.90 -13.82 7.24
N ILE A 95 0.80 -12.74 8.01
CA ILE A 95 1.06 -12.74 9.45
C ILE A 95 -0.23 -12.48 10.24
N ASP A 96 -1.02 -11.49 9.86
CA ASP A 96 -2.25 -11.08 10.58
C ASP A 96 -3.18 -10.24 9.68
N GLY A 97 -4.43 -10.05 10.13
CA GLY A 97 -5.43 -9.25 9.45
C GLY A 97 -6.21 -9.99 8.36
N GLU A 98 -6.83 -9.22 7.49
CA GLU A 98 -7.56 -9.71 6.33
C GLU A 98 -6.61 -9.73 5.12
N GLU A 99 -6.70 -10.72 4.23
CA GLU A 99 -6.01 -10.66 2.94
C GLU A 99 -6.88 -9.93 1.92
N SER A 100 -6.24 -9.07 1.10
CA SER A 100 -6.91 -8.50 -0.07
C SER A 100 -7.29 -9.63 -1.03
N THR A 101 -8.49 -9.59 -1.61
CA THR A 101 -8.99 -10.67 -2.47
C THR A 101 -8.79 -10.31 -3.93
N THR A 102 -7.56 -10.02 -4.32
CA THR A 102 -7.24 -9.63 -5.70
C THR A 102 -7.33 -10.83 -6.64
N CYS A 103 -7.08 -10.66 -7.95
CA CYS A 103 -7.47 -11.64 -8.96
C CYS A 103 -7.06 -13.08 -8.66
N ASN A 104 -5.80 -13.32 -8.31
CA ASN A 104 -5.30 -14.64 -7.94
C ASN A 104 -5.00 -14.77 -6.43
N GLY A 105 -5.50 -13.83 -5.64
CA GLY A 105 -5.16 -13.65 -4.24
C GLY A 105 -3.99 -12.70 -4.04
N PHE A 106 -3.93 -12.08 -2.87
CA PHE A 106 -2.83 -11.17 -2.52
C PHE A 106 -1.57 -11.96 -2.16
N ASN A 107 -0.46 -11.66 -2.83
CA ASN A 107 0.84 -12.28 -2.61
C ASN A 107 1.94 -11.23 -2.36
N GLY A 108 1.58 -10.14 -1.69
CA GLY A 108 2.48 -9.02 -1.40
C GLY A 108 2.34 -7.88 -2.38
N LEU A 109 3.23 -6.89 -2.23
CA LEU A 109 3.29 -5.72 -3.09
C LEU A 109 4.48 -5.84 -4.04
N HIS A 110 4.36 -5.28 -5.24
CA HIS A 110 5.33 -5.37 -6.33
C HIS A 110 5.35 -4.07 -7.15
N ASP A 111 6.51 -3.73 -7.72
CA ASP A 111 6.69 -2.58 -8.63
C ASP A 111 6.15 -2.84 -10.06
N SER A 112 5.79 -4.09 -10.37
CA SER A 112 5.50 -4.60 -11.73
C SER A 112 4.44 -3.76 -12.43
N TYR A 113 3.39 -3.36 -11.70
CA TYR A 113 2.34 -2.52 -12.26
C TYR A 113 2.85 -1.13 -12.66
N TYR A 114 3.65 -0.49 -11.80
CA TYR A 114 4.24 0.81 -12.09
C TYR A 114 5.23 0.71 -13.25
N LEU A 115 6.12 -0.29 -13.27
CA LEU A 115 7.06 -0.51 -14.38
C LEU A 115 6.34 -0.68 -15.73
N LYS A 116 5.20 -1.37 -15.74
CA LYS A 116 4.41 -1.61 -16.96
C LYS A 116 3.58 -0.38 -17.39
N HIS A 117 3.10 0.43 -16.44
CA HIS A 117 2.05 1.43 -16.73
C HIS A 117 2.34 2.85 -16.24
N GLY A 118 3.05 3.03 -15.13
CA GLY A 118 3.47 4.35 -14.64
C GLY A 118 2.34 5.33 -14.30
N VAL A 119 1.09 4.87 -14.15
CA VAL A 119 -0.08 5.78 -14.14
C VAL A 119 -0.90 5.81 -12.86
N TYR A 120 -1.09 4.72 -12.11
CA TYR A 120 -2.06 4.73 -10.98
C TYR A 120 -1.44 4.60 -9.60
N ALA A 121 -0.33 3.89 -9.47
CA ALA A 121 0.33 3.64 -8.19
C ALA A 121 1.80 3.35 -8.43
N MET A 122 2.65 3.55 -7.42
CA MET A 122 4.05 3.11 -7.47
C MET A 122 4.20 1.62 -7.14
N SER A 123 3.25 1.06 -6.40
CA SER A 123 3.25 -0.37 -6.10
C SER A 123 1.81 -0.87 -6.04
N SER A 124 1.62 -2.12 -6.47
CA SER A 124 0.35 -2.82 -6.36
C SER A 124 0.59 -4.30 -6.10
N ASP A 125 -0.47 -5.06 -5.99
CA ASP A 125 -0.44 -6.52 -5.83
C ASP A 125 -0.08 -7.29 -7.12
N VAL A 126 0.10 -6.60 -8.26
CA VAL A 126 0.37 -7.28 -9.53
C VAL A 126 1.81 -7.74 -9.58
N ASP A 127 2.03 -9.03 -9.77
CA ASP A 127 3.36 -9.61 -9.81
C ASP A 127 3.94 -9.72 -11.24
N VAL A 128 5.07 -10.42 -11.42
CA VAL A 128 5.71 -10.60 -12.75
C VAL A 128 4.97 -11.57 -13.68
N ASP A 129 4.22 -12.52 -13.13
CA ASP A 129 3.48 -13.56 -13.85
C ASP A 129 2.03 -13.13 -14.15
N GLU A 130 1.59 -12.01 -13.55
CA GLU A 130 0.25 -11.48 -13.71
C GLU A 130 0.08 -10.46 -14.85
N GLY A 131 -1.12 -10.50 -15.43
CA GLY A 131 -1.60 -9.49 -16.36
C GLY A 131 -1.97 -8.20 -15.64
N ALA A 132 -1.73 -7.05 -16.27
CA ALA A 132 -1.99 -5.75 -15.66
C ALA A 132 -3.47 -5.47 -15.31
N ASN A 133 -4.40 -6.28 -15.80
CA ASN A 133 -5.80 -6.23 -15.42
C ASN A 133 -6.07 -6.85 -14.03
N CYS A 134 -5.07 -7.48 -13.41
CA CYS A 134 -5.18 -8.14 -12.11
C CYS A 134 -4.97 -7.21 -10.91
N TRP A 135 -4.86 -5.91 -11.16
CA TRP A 135 -4.51 -4.92 -10.14
C TRP A 135 -5.75 -4.38 -9.43
N TRP A 136 -5.86 -4.55 -8.11
CA TRP A 136 -6.94 -3.95 -7.30
C TRP A 136 -6.42 -3.11 -6.13
N MET A 137 -5.16 -2.68 -6.13
CA MET A 137 -4.59 -1.89 -5.03
C MET A 137 -3.74 -0.71 -5.51
N GLN A 138 -3.93 0.48 -4.92
CA GLN A 138 -3.10 1.68 -5.17
C GLN A 138 -2.19 2.04 -4.00
N VAL A 139 -1.05 1.38 -3.82
CA VAL A 139 -0.08 1.80 -2.79
C VAL A 139 0.83 2.90 -3.34
N VAL A 140 0.94 4.01 -2.62
CA VAL A 140 1.52 5.29 -3.09
C VAL A 140 0.81 5.76 -4.39
N PRO A 141 -0.42 6.28 -4.26
CA PRO A 141 -1.36 6.47 -5.35
C PRO A 141 -0.96 7.70 -6.17
N LEU A 142 -0.89 7.54 -7.50
CA LEU A 142 -0.40 8.57 -8.43
C LEU A 142 -1.52 9.33 -9.14
N VAL A 143 -2.62 8.65 -9.43
CA VAL A 143 -3.78 9.21 -10.15
C VAL A 143 -5.05 8.46 -9.74
N GLN A 144 -6.19 9.15 -9.77
CA GLN A 144 -7.52 8.56 -9.62
C GLN A 144 -7.74 7.32 -10.50
N TYR A 145 -8.09 6.19 -9.88
CA TYR A 145 -8.64 5.06 -10.62
C TYR A 145 -10.04 5.39 -11.16
N GLY A 146 -10.26 5.20 -12.46
CA GLY A 146 -11.54 5.53 -13.09
C GLY A 146 -11.90 7.02 -12.95
N SER A 147 -13.05 7.32 -12.35
CA SER A 147 -13.49 8.69 -12.08
C SER A 147 -13.87 8.86 -10.61
N SER A 148 -13.79 10.09 -10.10
CA SER A 148 -14.23 10.42 -8.74
C SER A 148 -15.74 10.21 -8.50
N SER A 149 -16.55 10.05 -9.55
CA SER A 149 -17.97 9.71 -9.44
C SER A 149 -18.23 8.21 -9.34
N GLN A 150 -17.34 7.37 -9.87
CA GLN A 150 -17.45 5.91 -9.79
C GLN A 150 -16.63 5.32 -8.64
N TYR A 151 -15.46 5.90 -8.37
CA TYR A 151 -14.47 5.41 -7.41
C TYR A 151 -13.94 6.57 -6.54
N PRO A 152 -14.74 7.16 -5.63
CA PRO A 152 -14.34 8.30 -4.81
C PRO A 152 -13.37 7.90 -3.68
N GLY A 153 -12.14 7.54 -4.02
CA GLY A 153 -11.11 7.14 -3.06
C GLY A 153 -9.94 6.41 -3.73
N TYR A 154 -9.12 5.76 -2.90
CA TYR A 154 -8.02 4.90 -3.31
C TYR A 154 -8.51 3.48 -3.53
N LEU A 155 -8.21 2.90 -4.70
CA LEU A 155 -8.60 1.53 -5.03
C LEU A 155 -7.89 0.53 -4.11
N GLU A 156 -8.66 -0.45 -3.65
CA GLU A 156 -8.23 -1.53 -2.78
C GLU A 156 -9.06 -2.80 -3.11
N GLY A 157 -8.55 -4.01 -2.81
CA GLY A 157 -9.11 -5.30 -3.19
C GLY A 157 -9.84 -6.14 -2.12
N TYR A 158 -10.08 -5.67 -0.90
CA TYR A 158 -10.81 -6.40 0.15
C TYR A 158 -12.26 -6.60 -0.29
N SER A 159 -12.64 -7.87 -0.48
CA SER A 159 -13.96 -8.26 -1.01
C SER A 159 -14.21 -7.78 -2.46
N GLY A 160 -13.15 -7.65 -3.25
CA GLY A 160 -13.18 -7.16 -4.63
C GLY A 160 -12.75 -5.70 -4.74
N PRO A 161 -12.87 -5.08 -5.94
CA PRO A 161 -12.48 -3.69 -6.13
C PRO A 161 -13.37 -2.75 -5.30
N ASN A 162 -12.76 -2.08 -4.35
CA ASN A 162 -13.38 -1.18 -3.38
C ASN A 162 -12.56 0.11 -3.27
N VAL A 163 -13.11 1.15 -2.61
CA VAL A 163 -12.39 2.41 -2.41
C VAL A 163 -12.44 2.89 -0.98
N HIS A 164 -11.33 3.46 -0.53
CA HIS A 164 -11.19 4.02 0.82
C HIS A 164 -10.71 5.47 0.75
N VAL A 165 -11.09 6.28 1.75
CA VAL A 165 -10.77 7.72 1.76
C VAL A 165 -9.37 7.99 2.30
N TRP A 166 -8.78 7.04 3.02
CA TRP A 166 -7.39 7.11 3.44
C TRP A 166 -6.74 5.72 3.42
N GLN A 167 -5.42 5.73 3.31
CA GLN A 167 -4.58 4.54 3.45
C GLN A 167 -3.28 4.88 4.17
N SER A 168 -2.61 3.85 4.67
CA SER A 168 -1.26 3.98 5.24
C SER A 168 -0.50 2.67 5.16
N LEU A 169 0.76 2.76 4.76
CA LEU A 169 1.73 1.67 4.79
C LEU A 169 2.73 1.87 5.93
N TRP A 170 2.99 0.79 6.64
CA TRP A 170 3.90 0.72 7.78
C TRP A 170 4.87 -0.45 7.60
N VAL A 171 6.02 -0.36 8.26
CA VAL A 171 7.06 -1.40 8.25
C VAL A 171 7.62 -1.65 9.67
N TYR A 172 8.11 -2.86 9.92
CA TYR A 172 8.75 -3.29 11.18
C TYR A 172 10.00 -4.16 10.94
#